data_AF-A0ABD2X4Q3-F1
#
_entry.id   AF-A0ABD2X4Q3-F1
#
_cell.length_a   1.000
_cell.length_b   1.000
_cell.length_c   1.000
_cell.angle_alpha   90.00
_cell.angle_beta   90.00
_cell.angle_gamma   90.00
#
_symmetry.space_group_name_H-M   'P 1'
#
loop_
_entity.id
_entity.type
_entity.pdbx_description
1 polymer ?
#
loop_
_entity_poly.entity_id
_entity_poly.type
_entity_poly.pdbx_seq_one_letter_code
_entity_poly.pdbx_strand_id
1 'polypeptide(L)'
;MGVSVEVISPGDGSTYPKTGQTVVVHYTGTLTNGKKFDSSRDRGTPFKFKIGKGEVIKGWDQGVAQMSVGERARLTCPPEVAYGPRGHPGLLKVE
;
A
#
# COMPACT_ATOMS: atom_id res chain seq x y z
N MET A 1 -1.03 -12.39 11.18
CA MET A 1 -1.50 -11.01 11.41
C MET A 1 -1.77 -10.35 10.07
N GLY A 2 -2.79 -9.49 9.97
CA GLY A 2 -3.13 -8.76 8.74
C GLY A 2 -2.44 -7.40 8.66
N VAL A 3 -2.75 -6.64 7.62
CA VAL A 3 -2.38 -5.22 7.54
C VAL A 3 -3.13 -4.41 8.60
N SER A 4 -2.45 -3.44 9.21
CA SER A 4 -3.08 -2.40 10.03
C SER A 4 -3.25 -1.12 9.21
N VAL A 5 -4.42 -0.49 9.30
CA VAL A 5 -4.76 0.74 8.57
C VAL A 5 -5.04 1.83 9.60
N GLU A 6 -4.20 2.87 9.61
CA GLU A 6 -4.34 4.05 10.46
C GLU A 6 -4.70 5.25 9.58
N VAL A 7 -5.91 5.79 9.75
CA VAL A 7 -6.38 6.95 8.99
C VAL A 7 -5.65 8.21 9.47
N ILE A 8 -4.95 8.88 8.55
CA ILE A 8 -4.27 10.16 8.80
C ILE A 8 -5.19 11.34 8.45
N SER A 9 -5.91 11.24 7.34
CA SER A 9 -6.96 12.19 6.97
C SER A 9 -8.10 11.45 6.28
N PRO A 10 -9.36 11.75 6.63
CA PRO A 10 -10.51 11.06 6.08
C PRO A 10 -10.66 11.31 4.58
N GLY A 11 -11.19 10.33 3.87
CA GLY A 11 -11.71 10.50 2.52
C GLY A 11 -13.20 10.86 2.52
N ASP A 12 -13.89 10.51 1.45
CA ASP A 12 -15.32 10.77 1.28
C ASP A 12 -16.25 9.84 2.08
N GLY A 13 -15.71 8.78 2.71
CA GLY A 13 -16.46 7.82 3.51
C GLY A 13 -17.58 7.08 2.76
N SER A 14 -17.60 7.10 1.43
CA SER A 14 -18.71 6.57 0.62
C SER A 14 -18.24 5.83 -0.63
N THR A 15 -17.13 6.25 -1.24
CA THR A 15 -16.57 5.62 -2.43
C THR A 15 -15.42 4.70 -2.05
N TYR A 16 -15.74 3.43 -1.85
CA TYR A 16 -14.76 2.38 -1.57
C TYR A 16 -14.48 1.53 -2.83
N PRO A 17 -13.22 1.14 -3.08
CA PRO A 17 -12.87 0.37 -4.25
C PRO A 17 -13.39 -1.07 -4.17
N LYS A 18 -13.90 -1.59 -5.29
CA LYS A 18 -14.40 -2.97 -5.42
C LYS A 18 -13.40 -3.83 -6.18
N THR A 19 -13.33 -5.12 -5.86
CA THR A 19 -12.44 -6.10 -6.51
C THR A 19 -12.47 -5.98 -8.05
N GLY A 20 -11.29 -5.82 -8.65
CA GLY A 20 -11.10 -5.68 -10.10
C GLY A 20 -11.14 -4.24 -10.62
N GLN A 21 -11.58 -3.26 -9.82
CA GLN A 21 -11.49 -1.86 -10.19
C GLN A 21 -10.03 -1.37 -10.20
N THR A 22 -9.77 -0.37 -11.04
CA THR A 22 -8.47 0.30 -11.06
C THR A 22 -8.42 1.34 -9.96
N VAL A 23 -7.42 1.24 -9.10
CA VAL A 23 -7.13 2.19 -8.04
C VAL A 23 -5.91 3.02 -8.45
N VAL A 24 -5.94 4.30 -8.13
CA VAL A 24 -4.86 5.26 -8.43
C VAL A 24 -4.45 5.95 -7.15
N VAL A 25 -3.18 5.80 -6.75
CA VAL A 25 -2.68 6.32 -5.47
C VAL A 25 -1.31 6.97 -5.61
N HIS A 26 -1.06 7.93 -4.73
CA HIS A 26 0.30 8.27 -4.34
C HIS A 26 0.65 7.58 -3.02
N TYR A 27 1.84 6.96 -2.97
CA TYR A 27 2.41 6.34 -1.78
C TYR A 27 3.87 6.71 -1.57
N THR A 28 4.33 6.50 -0.34
CA THR A 28 5.74 6.44 0.07
C THR A 28 5.90 5.18 0.92
N GLY A 29 6.83 4.31 0.54
CA GLY A 29 7.19 3.09 1.25
C GLY A 29 8.44 3.28 2.09
N THR A 30 8.36 2.97 3.38
CA THR A 30 9.48 3.01 4.33
C THR A 30 9.61 1.68 5.06
N LEU A 31 10.84 1.34 5.42
CA LEU A 31 11.14 0.29 6.39
C LEU A 31 10.76 0.74 7.81
N THR A 32 10.72 -0.21 8.74
CA THR A 32 10.45 0.06 10.18
C THR A 32 11.49 0.99 10.82
N ASN A 33 12.71 1.01 10.29
CA ASN A 33 13.76 1.94 10.68
C ASN A 33 13.63 3.33 10.04
N GLY A 34 12.53 3.61 9.33
CA GLY A 34 12.27 4.89 8.66
C GLY A 34 12.95 5.07 7.31
N LYS A 35 13.81 4.14 6.87
CA LYS A 35 14.46 4.23 5.56
C LYS A 35 13.43 4.10 4.44
N LYS A 36 13.27 5.16 3.65
CA LYS A 36 12.47 5.15 2.42
C LYS A 36 13.09 4.18 1.42
N PHE A 37 12.29 3.25 0.90
CA PHE A 37 12.71 2.34 -0.18
C PHE A 37 12.07 2.73 -1.52
N ASP A 38 10.92 3.41 -1.50
CA ASP A 38 10.21 3.80 -2.73
C ASP A 38 9.22 4.95 -2.48
N SER A 39 8.94 5.76 -3.50
CA SER A 39 7.83 6.71 -3.50
C SER A 39 7.37 7.06 -4.91
N SER A 40 6.07 6.95 -5.15
CA SER A 40 5.44 7.48 -6.37
C SER A 40 5.55 9.00 -6.52
N ARG A 41 5.71 9.73 -5.41
CA ARG A 41 5.81 11.20 -5.43
C ARG A 41 7.16 11.65 -5.96
N ASP A 42 8.23 10.90 -5.67
CA ASP A 42 9.56 11.15 -6.24
C ASP A 42 9.56 10.98 -7.77
N ARG A 43 8.69 10.09 -8.30
CA ARG A 43 8.51 9.89 -9.75
C ARG A 43 7.59 10.92 -10.41
N GLY A 44 6.86 11.73 -9.62
CA GLY A 44 5.88 12.69 -10.13
C GLY A 44 4.61 12.09 -10.74
N THR A 45 4.46 10.76 -10.75
CA THR A 45 3.31 10.06 -11.36
C THR A 45 2.65 9.11 -10.37
N PRO A 46 1.31 9.09 -10.26
CA PRO A 46 0.62 8.16 -9.37
C PRO A 46 0.76 6.72 -9.85
N PHE A 47 0.69 5.79 -8.91
CA PHE A 47 0.72 4.36 -9.19
C PHE A 47 -0.70 3.83 -9.42
N LYS A 48 -0.85 2.93 -10.39
CA LYS A 48 -2.13 2.34 -10.79
C LYS A 48 -2.06 0.82 -10.71
N PHE A 49 -3.09 0.20 -10.18
CA PHE A 49 -3.21 -1.26 -10.07
C PHE A 49 -4.67 -1.67 -9.96
N LYS A 50 -4.98 -2.94 -10.22
CA LYS A 50 -6.31 -3.53 -10.00
C LYS A 50 -6.40 -4.12 -8.61
N ILE A 51 -7.34 -3.62 -7.81
CA ILE A 51 -7.52 -4.05 -6.42
C ILE A 51 -8.06 -5.49 -6.34
N GLY A 52 -7.51 -6.29 -5.43
CA GLY A 52 -7.97 -7.66 -5.17
C GLY A 52 -7.64 -8.65 -6.29
N LYS A 53 -6.65 -8.33 -7.13
CA LYS A 53 -6.15 -9.19 -8.20
C LYS A 53 -4.74 -9.69 -7.97
N GLY A 54 -4.12 -9.37 -6.82
CA GLY A 54 -2.76 -9.78 -6.52
C GLY A 54 -1.70 -9.07 -7.38
N GLU A 55 -2.02 -7.90 -7.95
CA GLU A 55 -1.06 -7.07 -8.67
C GLU A 55 -0.08 -6.33 -7.73
N VAL A 56 -0.40 -6.28 -6.44
CA VAL A 56 0.37 -5.66 -5.36
C VAL A 56 0.52 -6.64 -4.19
N ILE A 57 1.32 -6.29 -3.19
CA ILE A 57 1.43 -7.09 -1.96
C ILE A 57 0.06 -7.24 -1.29
N LYS A 58 -0.17 -8.38 -0.63
CA LYS A 58 -1.47 -8.73 -0.02
C LYS A 58 -1.97 -7.66 0.97
N GLY A 59 -1.07 -7.03 1.72
CA GLY A 59 -1.41 -5.97 2.66
C GLY A 59 -1.93 -4.71 1.98
N TRP A 60 -1.49 -4.41 0.76
CA TRP A 60 -2.06 -3.33 -0.04
C TRP A 60 -3.45 -3.69 -0.55
N ASP A 61 -3.62 -4.89 -1.10
CA ASP A 61 -4.93 -5.36 -1.57
C ASP A 61 -5.97 -5.33 -0.43
N GLN A 62 -5.58 -5.68 0.78
CA GLN A 62 -6.45 -5.66 1.96
C GLN A 62 -6.64 -4.26 2.56
N GLY A 63 -5.59 -3.45 2.61
CA GLY A 63 -5.61 -2.14 3.28
C GLY A 63 -6.30 -1.09 2.44
N VAL A 64 -5.97 -1.01 1.14
CA VAL A 64 -6.56 -0.02 0.23
C VAL A 64 -8.04 -0.32 -0.04
N ALA A 65 -8.47 -1.58 0.05
CA ALA A 65 -9.88 -1.95 -0.01
C ALA A 65 -10.74 -1.32 1.11
N GLN A 66 -10.14 -0.91 2.22
CA GLN A 66 -10.81 -0.27 3.34
C GLN A 66 -10.82 1.26 3.25
N MET A 67 -10.07 1.83 2.30
CA MET A 67 -9.92 3.27 2.15
C MET A 67 -11.00 3.84 1.24
N SER A 68 -11.47 5.02 1.59
CA SER A 68 -12.38 5.81 0.75
C SER A 68 -11.61 6.76 -0.19
N VAL A 69 -12.25 7.23 -1.27
CA VAL A 69 -11.63 8.20 -2.18
C VAL A 69 -11.24 9.47 -1.43
N GLY A 70 -10.02 9.94 -1.65
CA GLY A 70 -9.45 11.12 -0.99
C GLY A 70 -8.78 10.84 0.36
N GLU A 71 -8.90 9.62 0.89
CA GLU A 71 -8.31 9.25 2.17
C GLU A 71 -6.79 9.18 2.11
N ARG A 72 -6.14 9.58 3.20
CA ARG A 72 -4.72 9.33 3.45
C ARG A 72 -4.60 8.45 4.69
N ALA A 73 -3.96 7.30 4.54
CA ALA A 73 -3.74 6.37 5.63
C ALA A 73 -2.29 5.87 5.67
N ARG A 74 -1.86 5.39 6.84
CA ARG A 74 -0.65 4.59 7.02
C ARG A 74 -1.04 3.12 7.07
N LEU A 75 -0.45 2.34 6.16
CA LEU A 75 -0.62 0.89 6.13
C LEU A 75 0.64 0.25 6.71
N THR A 76 0.48 -0.45 7.84
CA THR A 76 1.57 -1.23 8.44
C THR A 76 1.38 -2.69 8.05
N CYS A 77 2.24 -3.16 7.15
CA CYS A 77 2.18 -4.51 6.59
C CYS A 77 3.24 -5.41 7.23
N PRO A 78 2.87 -6.41 8.04
CA PRO A 78 3.84 -7.40 8.52
C PRO A 78 4.34 -8.27 7.34
N PRO A 79 5.50 -8.95 7.48
CA PRO A 79 6.14 -9.65 6.38
C PRO A 79 5.23 -10.66 5.64
N GLU A 80 4.31 -11.32 6.34
CA GLU A 80 3.43 -12.36 5.78
C GLU A 80 2.43 -11.81 4.75
N VAL A 81 2.13 -10.51 4.81
CA VAL A 81 1.28 -9.81 3.84
C VAL A 81 2.06 -8.80 2.99
N ALA A 82 3.38 -8.76 3.14
CA ALA A 82 4.29 -7.93 2.36
C ALA A 82 5.17 -8.81 1.45
N TYR A 83 6.47 -8.85 1.68
CA TYR A 83 7.45 -9.55 0.84
C TYR A 83 7.97 -10.84 1.46
N GLY A 84 7.45 -11.24 2.63
CA GLY A 84 7.90 -12.41 3.36
C GLY A 84 9.37 -12.34 3.80
N PRO A 85 9.93 -13.45 4.30
CA PRO A 85 11.32 -13.51 4.77
C PRO A 85 12.35 -13.36 3.64
N ARG A 86 11.93 -13.54 2.38
CA ARG A 86 12.81 -13.43 1.21
C ARG A 86 13.02 -11.98 0.75
N GLY A 87 12.21 -11.03 1.24
CA GLY A 87 12.28 -9.64 0.80
C GLY A 87 11.95 -9.46 -0.68
N HIS A 88 12.38 -8.33 -1.25
CA HIS A 88 12.20 -8.04 -2.67
C HIS A 88 13.55 -7.68 -3.29
N PRO A 89 14.09 -8.52 -4.20
CA PRO A 89 15.38 -8.27 -4.83
C PRO A 89 15.43 -6.86 -5.45
N GLY A 90 16.42 -6.05 -5.06
CA GLY A 90 16.61 -4.69 -5.57
C GLY A 90 15.86 -3.57 -4.83
N LEU A 91 14.73 -3.85 -4.18
CA LEU A 91 14.00 -2.85 -3.36
C LEU A 91 14.25 -3.01 -1.86
N LEU A 92 14.30 -4.25 -1.37
CA LEU A 92 14.40 -4.59 0.04
C LEU A 92 15.39 -5.74 0.21
N LYS A 93 16.62 -5.43 0.63
CA LYS A 93 17.57 -6.43 1.12
C LYS A 93 17.23 -6.72 2.58
N VAL A 94 16.96 -7.99 2.90
CA VAL A 94 16.95 -8.47 4.28
C VAL A 94 18.40 -8.83 4.57
N GLU A 95 19.00 -8.16 5.55
CA GLU A 95 20.31 -8.54 6.12
C GLU A 95 20.12 -9.64 7.17
#